data_AF-B6XU37-F1
#
_entry.id   AF-B6XU37-F1
#
_cell.length_a   1.000
_cell.length_b   1.000
_cell.length_c   1.000
_cell.angle_alpha   90.00
_cell.angle_beta   90.00
_cell.angle_gamma   90.00
#
_symmetry.space_group_name_H-M   'P 1'
#
loop_
_entity.id
_entity.type
_entity.pdbx_description
1 polymer ?
#
loop_
_entity_poly.entity_id
_entity_poly.type
_entity_poly.pdbx_seq_one_letter_code
_entity_poly.pdbx_strand_id
1 'polypeptide(L)'
;MASFGIGVEMDCDETRSTGWIMVLYSHKYRNDWHSHWRCAAFAALPLPGNERDCLTPSMYWDAMVDQIGAYGVEHVSGTVTVTRSTVFGGQSDAPETGCEIRVSWTPLDYADGGLDAGAQVGAWAEFLRSMTQSEEDYSVD
;
A
#
# COMPACT_ATOMS: atom_id res chain seq x y z
N MET A 1 20.31 1.86 8.94
CA MET A 1 19.26 0.99 9.51
C MET A 1 18.48 1.79 10.55
N ALA A 2 17.18 1.54 10.71
CA ALA A 2 16.37 2.18 11.75
C ALA A 2 16.92 1.84 13.15
N SER A 3 16.65 2.71 14.13
CA SER A 3 16.96 2.47 15.54
C SER A 3 15.88 1.59 16.19
N PHE A 4 14.61 1.85 15.89
CA PHE A 4 13.47 1.03 16.28
C PHE A 4 12.31 1.24 15.31
N GLY A 5 11.29 0.39 15.39
CA GLY A 5 10.09 0.53 14.61
C GLY A 5 8.95 -0.31 15.17
N ILE A 6 7.73 0.02 14.75
CA ILE A 6 6.51 -0.73 15.06
C ILE A 6 5.85 -1.15 13.75
N GLY A 7 5.39 -2.40 13.70
CA GLY A 7 4.69 -2.97 12.55
C GLY A 7 3.24 -3.27 12.89
N VAL A 8 2.35 -3.03 11.94
CA VAL A 8 0.94 -3.43 12.00
C VAL A 8 0.63 -4.23 10.75
N GLU A 9 0.16 -5.46 10.95
CA GLU A 9 -0.36 -6.33 9.90
C GLU A 9 -1.88 -6.16 9.82
N MET A 10 -2.42 -6.18 8.60
CA MET A 10 -3.81 -5.93 8.30
C MET A 10 -4.33 -7.01 7.37
N ASP A 11 -5.48 -7.55 7.72
CA ASP A 11 -6.22 -8.52 6.92
C ASP A 11 -7.66 -8.00 6.75
N CYS A 12 -8.12 -7.89 5.51
CA CYS A 12 -9.46 -7.41 5.16
C CYS A 12 -10.20 -8.51 4.37
N ASP A 13 -11.27 -9.08 4.95
CA ASP A 13 -12.18 -10.04 4.28
C ASP A 13 -13.06 -9.33 3.22
N GLU A 14 -13.57 -9.92 2.12
CA GLU A 14 -13.67 -11.33 1.68
C GLU A 14 -13.13 -11.61 0.24
N THR A 15 -12.54 -10.63 -0.48
CA THR A 15 -11.75 -10.90 -1.71
C THR A 15 -10.26 -10.55 -1.57
N ARG A 16 -9.80 -10.38 -0.32
CA ARG A 16 -8.42 -10.52 0.20
C ARG A 16 -7.37 -9.52 -0.30
N SER A 17 -7.57 -8.26 0.05
CA SER A 17 -6.45 -7.34 0.23
C SER A 17 -5.80 -7.60 1.60
N THR A 18 -4.52 -7.94 1.61
CA THR A 18 -3.72 -8.03 2.84
C THR A 18 -2.56 -7.06 2.77
N GLY A 19 -1.99 -6.72 3.92
CA GLY A 19 -0.85 -5.83 3.92
C GLY A 19 -0.30 -5.56 5.29
N TRP A 20 0.77 -4.77 5.31
CA TRP A 20 1.35 -4.29 6.55
C TRP A 20 1.94 -2.91 6.36
N ILE A 21 2.07 -2.19 7.47
CA ILE A 21 2.83 -0.95 7.56
C ILE A 21 3.82 -1.06 8.71
N MET A 22 5.03 -0.56 8.49
CA MET A 22 6.04 -0.32 9.50
C MET A 22 6.30 1.18 9.64
N VAL A 23 6.20 1.68 10.86
CA VAL A 23 6.63 3.02 11.23
C VAL A 23 8.01 2.91 11.88
N LEU A 24 9.01 3.52 11.24
CA LEU A 24 10.42 3.41 11.59
C LEU A 24 10.94 4.73 12.13
N TYR A 25 11.80 4.65 13.14
CA TYR A 25 12.51 5.79 13.69
C TYR A 25 14.02 5.55 13.70
N SER A 26 14.80 6.60 13.46
CA SER A 26 16.25 6.62 13.65
C SER A 26 16.66 7.74 14.60
N HIS A 27 17.51 7.47 15.59
CA HIS A 27 18.08 8.53 16.45
C HIS A 27 18.94 9.53 15.67
N LYS A 28 19.49 9.11 14.52
CA LYS A 28 20.28 9.97 13.64
C LYS A 28 19.41 10.40 12.48
N TYR A 29 19.46 11.68 12.14
CA TYR A 29 18.81 12.19 10.94
C TYR A 29 19.33 11.42 9.71
N ARG A 30 18.42 10.97 8.86
CA ARG A 30 18.74 10.17 7.69
C ARG A 30 18.50 11.00 6.44
N ASN A 31 19.58 11.32 5.72
CA ASN A 31 19.51 12.10 4.49
C ASN A 31 18.67 11.41 3.39
N ASP A 32 18.68 10.08 3.34
CA ASP A 32 17.88 9.29 2.40
C ASP A 32 16.38 9.29 2.74
N TRP A 33 16.02 9.61 3.99
CA TRP A 33 14.63 9.77 4.42
C TRP A 33 14.21 11.23 4.49
N HIS A 34 15.18 12.15 4.54
CA HIS A 34 14.97 13.55 4.90
C HIS A 34 14.26 13.74 6.26
N SER A 35 14.30 12.75 7.14
CA SER A 35 13.70 12.78 8.48
C SER A 35 14.37 11.77 9.42
N HIS A 36 13.99 11.82 10.69
CA HIS A 36 14.18 10.72 11.64
C HIS A 36 13.16 9.59 11.44
N TRP A 37 12.03 9.88 10.80
CA TRP A 37 10.91 8.97 10.58
C TRP A 37 10.85 8.45 9.14
N ARG A 38 10.35 7.23 8.99
CA ARG A 38 10.00 6.66 7.69
C ARG A 38 8.89 5.64 7.87
N CYS A 39 7.90 5.69 7.00
CA CYS A 39 6.93 4.61 6.87
C CYS A 39 7.33 3.73 5.69
N ALA A 40 7.17 2.42 5.85
CA ALA A 40 7.28 1.44 4.78
C ALA A 40 6.07 0.54 4.84
N ALA A 41 5.44 0.26 3.71
CA ALA A 41 4.22 -0.52 3.67
C ALA A 41 4.20 -1.46 2.46
N PHE A 42 3.38 -2.49 2.60
CA PHE A 42 3.15 -3.53 1.60
C PHE A 42 1.67 -3.84 1.51
N ALA A 43 1.19 -4.03 0.29
CA ALA A 43 -0.14 -4.56 0.01
C ALA A 43 -0.04 -5.71 -0.99
N ALA A 44 -0.78 -6.78 -0.75
CA ALA A 44 -1.14 -7.78 -1.75
C ALA A 44 -2.64 -7.64 -2.00
N LEU A 45 -3.02 -7.30 -3.23
CA LEU A 45 -4.38 -7.01 -3.62
C LEU A 45 -4.86 -8.05 -4.64
N PRO A 46 -6.13 -8.48 -4.57
CA PRO A 46 -6.72 -9.26 -5.63
C PRO A 46 -6.79 -8.41 -6.90
N LEU A 47 -6.58 -9.03 -8.06
CA LEU A 47 -6.88 -8.39 -9.34
C LEU A 47 -7.96 -9.16 -10.09
N PRO A 48 -9.04 -8.51 -10.53
CA PRO A 48 -10.05 -9.16 -11.33
C PRO A 48 -9.48 -9.53 -12.72
N GLY A 49 -9.80 -10.72 -13.23
CA GLY A 49 -9.20 -11.27 -14.45
C GLY A 49 -9.53 -10.52 -15.77
N ASN A 50 -10.43 -9.54 -15.70
CA ASN A 50 -10.75 -8.61 -16.79
C ASN A 50 -9.76 -7.43 -16.87
N GLU A 51 -9.00 -7.16 -15.81
CA GLU A 51 -7.99 -6.11 -15.79
C GLU A 51 -6.76 -6.57 -16.58
N ARG A 52 -6.60 -5.99 -17.77
CA ARG A 52 -5.58 -6.38 -18.75
C ARG A 52 -4.84 -5.18 -19.34
N ASP A 53 -5.07 -3.99 -18.79
CA ASP A 53 -4.48 -2.77 -19.31
C ASP A 53 -3.04 -2.60 -18.80
N CYS A 54 -2.17 -2.06 -19.64
CA CYS A 54 -0.81 -1.72 -19.26
C CYS A 54 -0.76 -0.58 -18.23
N LEU A 55 -1.89 0.11 -18.02
CA LEU A 55 -2.03 1.22 -17.08
C LEU A 55 -2.37 0.81 -15.64
N THR A 56 -2.79 -0.45 -15.41
CA THR A 56 -3.17 -0.94 -14.07
C THR A 56 -2.13 -0.59 -12.99
N PRO A 57 -0.81 -0.84 -13.16
CA PRO A 57 0.17 -0.49 -12.13
C PRO A 57 0.17 1.01 -11.76
N SER A 58 0.02 1.89 -12.75
CA SER A 58 -0.01 3.35 -12.53
C SER A 58 -1.29 3.77 -11.82
N MET A 59 -2.44 3.19 -12.18
CA MET A 59 -3.72 3.49 -11.51
C MET A 59 -3.68 3.14 -10.03
N TYR A 60 -3.18 1.95 -9.67
CA TYR A 60 -3.03 1.55 -8.27
C TYR A 60 -2.00 2.41 -7.53
N TRP A 61 -0.93 2.83 -8.20
CA TRP A 61 0.05 3.75 -7.62
C TRP A 61 -0.57 5.11 -7.31
N ASP A 62 -1.27 5.70 -8.27
CA ASP A 62 -1.88 7.02 -8.12
C ASP A 62 -2.97 7.01 -7.04
N ALA A 63 -3.85 6.01 -7.05
CA ALA A 63 -4.86 5.84 -6.00
C ALA A 63 -4.24 5.70 -4.60
N MET A 64 -3.13 4.97 -4.50
CA MET A 64 -2.39 4.83 -3.24
C MET A 64 -1.77 6.14 -2.79
N VAL A 65 -1.09 6.86 -3.69
CA VAL A 65 -0.46 8.16 -3.40
C VAL A 65 -1.50 9.19 -2.97
N ASP A 66 -2.65 9.24 -3.64
CA ASP A 66 -3.75 10.15 -3.29
C ASP A 66 -4.28 9.86 -1.88
N GLN A 67 -4.50 8.58 -1.55
CA GLN A 67 -5.02 8.18 -0.24
C GLN A 67 -4.04 8.51 0.90
N ILE A 68 -2.75 8.18 0.77
CA ILE A 68 -1.76 8.50 1.81
C ILE A 68 -1.40 9.99 1.83
N GLY A 69 -1.50 10.67 0.69
CA GLY A 69 -1.25 12.11 0.51
C GLY A 69 -2.13 12.98 1.41
N ALA A 70 -3.37 12.54 1.66
CA ALA A 70 -4.30 13.22 2.57
C ALA A 70 -3.80 13.32 4.02
N TYR A 71 -2.80 12.52 4.40
CA TYR A 71 -2.26 12.43 5.76
C TYR A 71 -0.90 13.13 5.93
N GLY A 72 -0.50 13.95 4.98
CA GLY A 72 0.72 14.76 5.07
C GLY A 72 1.98 13.90 4.97
N VAL A 73 2.34 13.53 3.75
CA VAL A 73 3.51 12.70 3.46
C VAL A 73 4.40 13.34 2.40
N GLU A 74 5.69 13.06 2.45
CA GLU A 74 6.69 13.50 1.50
C GLU A 74 7.60 12.34 1.06
N HIS A 75 8.40 12.56 0.01
CA HIS A 75 9.41 11.60 -0.45
C HIS A 75 8.86 10.18 -0.66
N VAL A 76 7.64 10.08 -1.22
CA VAL A 76 6.97 8.81 -1.53
C VAL A 76 7.73 8.11 -2.67
N SER A 77 8.04 6.84 -2.47
CA SER A 77 8.72 6.01 -3.47
C SER A 77 8.42 4.54 -3.27
N GLY A 78 8.41 3.78 -4.36
CA GLY A 78 7.97 2.40 -4.32
C GLY A 78 7.79 1.78 -5.70
N THR A 79 7.11 0.64 -5.71
CA THR A 79 6.82 -0.17 -6.89
C THR A 79 5.44 -0.77 -6.79
N VAL A 80 4.74 -0.84 -7.93
CA VAL A 80 3.56 -1.69 -8.12
C VAL A 80 3.94 -2.81 -9.07
N THR A 81 3.67 -4.06 -8.68
CA THR A 81 3.96 -5.25 -9.48
C THR A 81 2.68 -6.01 -9.73
N VAL A 82 2.32 -6.15 -11.01
CA VAL A 82 1.17 -6.96 -11.44
C VAL A 82 1.69 -8.29 -11.97
N THR A 83 1.22 -9.38 -11.37
CA THR A 83 1.61 -10.75 -11.73
C THR A 83 0.43 -11.45 -12.38
N ARG A 84 0.70 -12.22 -13.44
CA ARG A 84 -0.31 -12.97 -14.18
C ARG A 84 0.21 -14.35 -14.54
N SER A 85 -0.48 -15.37 -14.06
CA SER A 85 -0.14 -16.77 -14.32
C SER A 85 -1.00 -17.33 -15.46
N THR A 86 -0.39 -18.09 -16.36
CA THR A 86 -1.10 -18.85 -17.41
C THR A 86 -0.71 -20.31 -17.28
N VAL A 87 -1.70 -21.19 -17.24
CA VAL A 87 -1.51 -22.62 -16.99
C VAL A 87 -1.36 -23.39 -18.31
N PHE A 88 -0.41 -24.31 -18.37
CA PHE A 88 -0.13 -25.17 -19.53
C PHE A 88 -0.08 -26.65 -19.10
N GLY A 89 -0.26 -27.59 -20.03
CA GLY A 89 -0.01 -29.01 -19.78
C GLY A 89 -1.10 -29.79 -19.04
N GLY A 90 -2.35 -29.31 -19.03
CA GLY A 90 -3.50 -30.05 -18.48
C GLY A 90 -3.71 -29.92 -16.97
N GLN A 91 -3.00 -28.99 -16.33
CA GLN A 91 -3.22 -28.64 -14.94
C GLN A 91 -4.53 -27.84 -14.81
N SER A 92 -5.39 -28.23 -13.86
CA SER A 92 -6.78 -27.76 -13.73
C SER A 92 -6.95 -26.41 -13.03
N ASP A 93 -5.86 -25.85 -12.48
CA ASP A 93 -5.94 -24.61 -11.71
C ASP A 93 -6.31 -23.42 -12.61
N ALA A 94 -7.16 -22.54 -12.07
CA ALA A 94 -7.51 -21.31 -12.76
C ALA A 94 -6.28 -20.38 -12.82
N PRO A 95 -6.08 -19.64 -13.93
CA PRO A 95 -5.04 -18.62 -13.99
C PRO A 95 -5.25 -17.57 -12.88
N GLU A 96 -4.20 -17.34 -12.08
CA GLU A 96 -4.20 -16.38 -10.98
C GLU A 96 -3.61 -15.03 -11.46
N THR A 97 -4.24 -13.93 -11.03
CA THR A 97 -3.73 -12.56 -11.24
C THR A 97 -3.69 -11.84 -9.90
N GLY A 98 -2.62 -11.09 -9.63
CA GLY A 98 -2.45 -10.39 -8.36
C GLY A 98 -1.64 -9.10 -8.51
N CYS A 99 -1.86 -8.17 -7.58
CA CYS A 99 -1.14 -6.90 -7.50
C CYS A 99 -0.39 -6.81 -6.17
N GLU A 100 0.89 -6.47 -6.23
CA GLU A 100 1.70 -6.17 -5.05
C GLU A 100 2.16 -4.71 -5.09
N ILE A 101 1.92 -4.00 -4.00
CA ILE A 101 2.43 -2.64 -3.80
C ILE A 101 3.48 -2.68 -2.70
N ARG A 102 4.67 -2.14 -2.98
CA ARG A 102 5.73 -1.88 -1.99
C ARG A 102 6.00 -0.40 -2.01
N VAL A 103 5.76 0.28 -0.91
CA VAL A 103 5.90 1.74 -0.85
C VAL A 103 6.58 2.18 0.43
N SER A 104 7.25 3.31 0.39
CA SER A 104 7.77 3.99 1.56
C SER A 104 7.64 5.49 1.40
N TRP A 105 7.45 6.19 2.51
CA TRP A 105 7.29 7.64 2.53
C TRP A 105 7.81 8.22 3.84
N THR A 106 8.09 9.52 3.81
CA THR A 106 8.45 10.30 4.98
C THR A 106 7.19 10.98 5.47
N PRO A 107 6.70 10.65 6.68
CA PRO A 107 5.56 11.37 7.22
C PRO A 107 5.99 12.80 7.60
N LEU A 108 5.09 13.77 7.48
CA LEU A 108 5.36 15.12 7.95
C LEU A 108 5.38 15.16 9.48
N ASP A 109 6.46 15.71 10.02
CA ASP A 109 6.61 15.91 11.46
C ASP A 109 5.70 17.07 11.91
N TYR A 110 5.13 16.96 13.10
CA TYR A 110 4.54 18.11 13.78
C TYR A 110 5.60 19.14 14.13
N ALA A 111 5.17 20.36 14.47
CA ALA A 111 6.07 21.45 14.86
C ALA A 111 6.96 21.12 16.08
N ASP A 112 6.62 20.10 16.87
CA ASP A 112 7.40 19.59 18.00
C ASP A 112 8.35 18.43 17.65
N GLY A 113 8.40 18.02 16.37
CA GLY A 113 9.21 16.89 15.88
C GLY A 113 8.57 15.52 16.12
N GLY A 114 7.32 15.46 16.59
CA GLY A 114 6.54 14.24 16.74
C GLY A 114 5.91 13.76 15.44
N LEU A 115 5.63 12.46 15.37
CA LEU A 115 4.85 11.81 14.31
C LEU A 115 3.52 11.32 14.88
N ASP A 116 2.40 11.52 14.16
CA ASP A 116 1.18 10.76 14.42
C ASP A 116 1.25 9.40 13.71
N ALA A 117 1.79 8.41 14.42
CA ALA A 117 1.86 7.05 13.92
C ALA A 117 0.47 6.44 13.68
N GLY A 118 -0.55 6.86 14.46
CA GLY A 118 -1.91 6.40 14.32
C GLY A 118 -2.52 6.86 12.99
N ALA A 119 -2.31 8.12 12.62
CA ALA A 119 -2.72 8.67 11.33
C ALA A 119 -2.08 7.91 10.15
N GLN A 120 -0.78 7.59 10.23
CA GLN A 120 -0.10 6.85 9.15
C GLN A 120 -0.61 5.41 9.02
N VAL A 121 -0.87 4.74 10.13
CA VAL A 121 -1.49 3.40 10.15
C VAL A 121 -2.92 3.47 9.62
N GLY A 122 -3.70 4.47 10.02
CA GLY A 122 -5.07 4.69 9.55
C GLY A 122 -5.13 4.92 8.04
N ALA A 123 -4.23 5.77 7.51
CA ALA A 123 -4.12 6.03 6.08
C ALA A 123 -3.93 4.75 5.26
N TRP A 124 -3.02 3.88 5.72
CA TRP A 124 -2.75 2.61 5.05
C TRP A 124 -3.91 1.61 5.19
N ALA A 125 -4.54 1.55 6.36
CA ALA A 125 -5.70 0.70 6.59
C ALA A 125 -6.89 1.10 5.69
N GLU A 126 -7.13 2.40 5.56
CA GLU A 126 -8.19 2.92 4.69
C GLU A 126 -7.92 2.61 3.22
N PHE A 127 -6.66 2.75 2.78
CA PHE A 127 -6.24 2.35 1.44
C PHE A 127 -6.50 0.86 1.17
N LEU A 128 -6.08 -0.03 2.08
CA LEU A 128 -6.32 -1.46 1.91
C LEU A 128 -7.82 -1.76 1.83
N ARG A 129 -8.62 -1.14 2.70
CA ARG A 129 -10.09 -1.32 2.70
C ARG A 129 -10.75 -0.79 1.43
N SER A 130 -10.29 0.34 0.87
CA SER A 130 -10.85 0.85 -0.39
C SER A 130 -10.55 -0.07 -1.58
N MET A 131 -9.47 -0.84 -1.50
CA MET A 131 -9.11 -1.83 -2.51
C MET A 131 -9.87 -3.16 -2.38
N THR A 132 -10.56 -3.39 -1.26
CA THR A 132 -11.42 -4.58 -1.05
C THR A 132 -12.85 -4.38 -1.57
N GLN A 133 -13.31 -3.14 -1.71
CA GLN A 133 -14.69 -2.84 -2.13
C GLN A 133 -14.82 -2.97 -3.64
N SER A 134 -15.47 -4.05 -4.09
CA SER A 134 -15.91 -4.25 -5.47
C SER A 134 -16.76 -3.05 -5.94
N GLU A 135 -16.60 -2.59 -7.18
CA GLU A 135 -17.40 -1.52 -7.81
C GLU A 135 -18.93 -1.81 -7.94
N GLU A 136 -19.49 -2.73 -7.17
CA GLU A 136 -20.92 -3.11 -7.22
C GLU A 136 -21.84 -2.15 -6.45
N ASP A 137 -21.32 -1.20 -5.66
CA ASP A 137 -22.12 -0.23 -4.88
C ASP A 137 -22.54 1.05 -5.65
N TYR A 138 -22.20 1.18 -6.94
CA TYR A 138 -22.73 2.24 -7.81
C TYR A 138 -23.95 1.81 -8.63
N SER A 139 -24.85 1.01 -8.06
CA SER A 139 -26.21 0.89 -8.60
C SER A 139 -27.02 2.13 -8.19
N VAL A 140 -27.04 3.14 -9.06
CA VAL A 140 -27.99 4.25 -8.97
C VAL A 140 -29.33 3.72 -9.49
N ASP A 141 -30.25 3.44 -8.58
CA ASP A 141 -31.70 3.40 -8.90
C ASP A 141 -32.18 4.75 -9.47
#